data_AF-A0A847GQ59-F1
#
_entry.id   AF-A0A847GQ59-F1
#
_cell.length_a   1.000
_cell.length_b   1.000
_cell.length_c   1.000
_cell.angle_alpha   90.00
_cell.angle_beta   90.00
_cell.angle_gamma   90.00
#
_symmetry.space_group_name_H-M   'P 1'
#
loop_
_entity.id
_entity.type
_entity.pdbx_description
1 polymer ?
#
loop_
_entity_poly.entity_id
_entity_poly.type
_entity_poly.pdbx_seq_one_letter_code
_entity_poly.pdbx_strand_id
1 'polypeptide(L)' 'MPSPIRVQDLNATEIAEILAADGSQLTPDEAAALQKFIEDIGGFENAFAAVDMLGELEHAA' A
#
# COMPACT_ATOMS: atom_id res chain seq x y z
N MET A 1 8.95 12.95 22.92
CA MET A 1 9.32 11.53 22.72
C MET A 1 8.85 11.16 21.33
N PRO A 2 9.70 10.57 20.46
CA PRO A 2 9.24 10.13 19.15
C PRO A 2 8.24 8.99 19.36
N SER A 3 7.02 9.16 18.84
CA SER A 3 5.99 8.12 18.85
C SER A 3 6.55 6.89 18.13
N PRO A 4 6.42 5.67 18.68
CA PRO A 4 6.78 4.48 17.93
C PRO A 4 5.93 4.46 16.67
N ILE A 5 6.58 4.47 15.50
CA ILE A 5 5.93 4.20 14.22
C ILE A 5 5.40 2.76 14.37
N ARG A 6 4.11 2.63 14.64
CA ARG A 6 3.45 1.33 14.61
C ARG A 6 3.29 1.00 13.13
N VAL A 7 4.26 0.29 12.57
CA VAL A 7 4.04 -0.48 11.35
C VAL A 7 2.92 -1.45 11.73
N GLN A 8 1.71 -1.13 11.26
CA GLN A 8 0.52 -1.88 11.57
C GLN A 8 0.53 -3.06 10.59
N ASP A 9 0.65 -4.29 11.10
CA ASP A 9 0.52 -5.51 10.29
C ASP A 9 -0.93 -5.63 9.82
N LEU A 10 -1.29 -4.88 8.79
CA LEU A 10 -2.61 -4.88 8.18
C LEU A 10 -2.70 -6.07 7.22
N ASN A 11 -3.67 -6.93 7.43
CA ASN A 11 -3.97 -7.99 6.47
C ASN A 11 -4.77 -7.43 5.27
N ALA A 12 -4.84 -8.17 4.16
CA ALA A 12 -5.55 -7.76 2.94
C ALA A 12 -6.99 -7.30 3.18
N THR A 13 -7.71 -7.88 4.15
CA THR A 13 -9.09 -7.49 4.47
C THR A 13 -9.13 -6.09 5.08
N GLU A 14 -8.22 -5.81 6.02
CA GLU A 14 -8.12 -4.50 6.66
C GLU A 14 -7.69 -3.42 5.67
N ILE A 15 -6.77 -3.76 4.76
CA ILE A 15 -6.36 -2.87 3.65
C ILE A 15 -7.57 -2.55 2.74
N ALA A 16 -8.36 -3.56 2.38
CA ALA A 16 -9.55 -3.39 1.54
C ALA A 16 -10.63 -2.54 2.22
N GLU A 17 -10.87 -2.72 3.52
CA GLU A 17 -11.83 -1.92 4.28
C GLU A 17 -11.42 -0.44 4.35
N ILE A 18 -10.12 -0.17 4.58
CA ILE A 18 -9.58 1.20 4.61
C ILE A 18 -9.75 1.88 3.24
N LEU A 19 -9.42 1.17 2.16
CA LEU A 19 -9.54 1.72 0.80
C LEU A 19 -11.00 1.89 0.37
N ALA A 20 -11.89 1.00 0.78
CA ALA A 20 -13.32 1.12 0.52
C ALA A 20 -13.92 2.36 1.21
N ALA A 21 -13.42 2.75 2.39
CA ALA A 21 -13.83 3.98 3.07
C ALA A 21 -13.43 5.25 2.30
N ASP A 22 -12.36 5.20 1.50
CA ASP A 22 -11.92 6.26 0.60
C ASP A 22 -12.60 6.22 -0.78
N GLY A 23 -13.51 5.26 -1.00
CA GLY A 23 -14.22 5.05 -2.26
C GLY A 23 -13.48 4.17 -3.26
N SER A 24 -12.32 3.63 -2.89
CA SER A 24 -11.55 2.69 -3.69
C SER A 24 -11.92 1.26 -3.31
N GLN A 25 -12.88 0.67 -4.02
CA GLN A 25 -13.23 -0.73 -3.83
C GLN A 25 -12.21 -1.63 -4.51
N LEU A 26 -11.45 -2.37 -3.69
CA LEU A 26 -10.65 -3.48 -4.17
C LEU A 26 -11.45 -4.78 -4.05
N THR A 27 -11.34 -5.64 -5.05
CA THR A 27 -11.72 -7.04 -4.92
C THR A 27 -10.78 -7.76 -3.94
N PRO A 28 -11.20 -8.92 -3.37
CA PRO A 28 -10.32 -9.70 -2.50
C PRO A 28 -8.99 -10.09 -3.14
N ASP A 29 -8.99 -10.39 -4.44
CA ASP A 29 -7.78 -10.73 -5.20
C ASP A 29 -6.85 -9.52 -5.37
N GLU A 30 -7.40 -8.34 -5.63
CA GLU A 30 -6.62 -7.09 -5.72
C GLU A 30 -6.04 -6.68 -4.36
N ALA A 31 -6.80 -6.85 -3.29
CA ALA A 31 -6.31 -6.59 -1.93
C ALA A 31 -5.19 -7.56 -1.54
N ALA A 32 -5.30 -8.84 -1.90
CA ALA A 32 -4.23 -9.83 -1.70
C ALA A 32 -2.99 -9.51 -2.55
N ALA A 33 -3.17 -9.09 -3.80
CA ALA A 33 -2.08 -8.66 -4.66
C ALA A 33 -1.35 -7.42 -4.10
N LEU A 34 -2.11 -6.45 -3.57
CA LEU A 34 -1.56 -5.26 -2.92
C LEU A 34 -0.79 -5.61 -1.65
N GLN A 35 -1.33 -6.47 -0.79
CA GLN A 35 -0.63 -6.95 0.39
C GLN A 35 0.71 -7.61 0.01
N LYS A 36 0.68 -8.51 -0.98
CA LYS A 36 1.88 -9.18 -1.46
C LYS A 36 2.92 -8.21 -2.02
N PHE A 37 2.46 -7.20 -2.78
CA PHE A 37 3.34 -6.15 -3.29
C PHE A 37 4.05 -5.39 -2.15
N ILE A 38 3.30 -5.02 -1.11
CA ILE A 38 3.85 -4.34 0.08
C ILE A 38 4.88 -5.23 0.77
N GLU A 39 4.62 -6.53 0.93
CA GLU A 39 5.54 -7.50 1.52
C GLU A 39 6.82 -7.67 0.66
N ASP A 40 6.67 -7.87 -0.65
CA ASP A 40 7.76 -8.10 -1.59
C ASP A 40 8.73 -6.90 -1.67
N ILE A 41 8.20 -5.70 -1.53
CA ILE A 41 8.96 -4.44 -1.57
C ILE A 41 9.58 -4.11 -0.19
N GLY A 42 9.29 -4.90 0.85
CA GLY A 42 9.89 -4.75 2.18
C GLY A 42 9.14 -3.78 3.11
N GLY A 43 7.83 -3.61 2.90
CA GLY A 43 6.95 -2.82 3.73
C GLY A 43 6.45 -1.53 3.08
N PHE A 44 5.54 -0.85 3.78
CA PHE A 44 4.84 0.32 3.26
C PHE A 44 5.76 1.48 2.85
N GLU A 45 6.85 1.72 3.59
CA GLU A 45 7.79 2.82 3.30
C GLU A 45 8.38 2.68 1.89
N ASN A 46 8.78 1.47 1.53
CA ASN A 46 9.31 1.17 0.21
C ASN A 46 8.21 1.12 -0.85
N ALA A 47 7.01 0.65 -0.50
CA ALA A 47 5.86 0.63 -1.42
C ALA A 47 5.44 2.05 -1.83
N PHE A 48 5.42 3.00 -0.89
CA PHE A 48 5.16 4.42 -1.18
C PHE A 48 6.23 5.01 -2.09
N ALA A 49 7.52 4.78 -1.79
CA ALA A 49 8.62 5.27 -2.62
C ALA A 49 8.59 4.67 -4.04
N ALA A 50 8.21 3.40 -4.18
CA ALA A 50 8.07 2.74 -5.48
C ALA A 50 6.93 3.33 -6.32
N VAL A 51 5.79 3.61 -5.69
CA VAL A 51 4.65 4.26 -6.37
C VAL A 51 4.99 5.69 -6.79
N ASP A 52 5.66 6.45 -5.93
CA ASP A 52 6.12 7.81 -6.23
C ASP A 52 7.08 7.84 -7.42
N MET A 53 8.09 6.96 -7.43
CA MET A 53 9.02 6.81 -8.56
C MET A 53 8.31 6.41 -9.87
N LEU A 54 7.31 5.53 -9.82
CA LEU A 54 6.54 5.14 -11.01
C LEU A 54 5.72 6.31 -11.56
N GLY A 55 5.13 7.14 -10.68
CA GLY A 55 4.40 8.34 -11.08
C GLY A 55 5.29 9.38 -11.76
N GLU A 56 6.52 9.56 -11.28
CA GLU A 56 7.53 10.43 -11.91
C GLU A 56 7.96 9.92 -13.29
N LEU A 57 8.11 8.60 -13.46
CA LEU A 57 8.45 7.97 -14.74
C LEU A 57 7.34 8.11 -15.78
N GLU A 58 6.07 8.01 -15.36
CA GLU A 58 4.91 8.17 -16.24
C GLU A 58 4.72 9.63 -16.69
N HIS A 59 5.05 10.61 -15.84
CA HIS A 59 5.02 12.03 -16.21
C HIS A 59 6.22 12.48 -17.07
N ALA A 60 7.30 11.71 -17.08
CA ALA A 60 8.51 12.02 -17.83
C ALA A 60 8.55 11.40 -19.26
N ALA A 61 7.57 10.56 -19.61
CA ALA A 61 7.44 9.88 -20.91
C ALA A 61 6.46 10.60 -21.86
#